data_AF-A0A9E3R0J6-F1
#
_entry.id   AF-A0A9E3R0J6-F1
#
_cell.length_a   1.000
_cell.length_b   1.000
_cell.length_c   1.000
_cell.angle_alpha   90.00
_cell.angle_beta   90.00
_cell.angle_gamma   90.00
#
_symmetry.space_group_name_H-M   'P 1'
#
loop_
_entity.id
_entity.type
_entity.pdbx_description
1 polymer ?
#
loop_
_entity_poly.entity_id
_entity_poly.type
_entity_poly.pdbx_seq_one_letter_code
_entity_poly.pdbx_strand_id
1 'polypeptide(L)'
;MNAVCYKFALMSEQKGLGSKFLGLFVEKAEGAEGEGDATEKSPADLVAELAAQSGGAKPGARPAAPAEGPPPNLKLEPLAQAAADKPVDFDAVFRSAGMDGAELDRVKKAEELLKSLPESTPHETKKQIVEASLKAFGFEIEKIVQAASNQKRALDTYVKVNESATAKAVTDAEAQIKALEEKIAGLKGDILKRTQGLGALGQSAAARKAQVQKVLDFFARPPAAGPTP
;
A
#
# COMPACT_ATOMS: atom_id res chain seq x y z
N MET A 1 45.36 26.34 13.66
CA MET A 1 44.36 26.42 14.74
C MET A 1 43.33 27.45 14.35
N ASN A 2 42.12 27.03 14.03
CA ASN A 2 40.90 27.83 14.12
C ASN A 2 39.73 26.84 14.10
N ALA A 3 39.18 26.61 15.30
CA ALA A 3 38.14 25.64 15.57
C ALA A 3 36.78 26.21 15.13
N VAL A 4 36.13 25.53 14.19
CA VAL A 4 34.72 25.74 13.91
C VAL A 4 33.92 24.93 14.94
N CYS A 5 33.45 25.61 15.98
CA CYS A 5 32.50 25.08 16.96
C CYS A 5 31.15 24.83 16.29
N TYR A 6 30.87 23.59 15.88
CA TYR A 6 29.49 23.16 15.69
C TYR A 6 28.90 22.78 17.05
N LYS A 7 28.08 23.67 17.59
CA LYS A 7 27.26 23.43 18.77
C LYS A 7 26.11 22.52 18.36
N PHE A 8 26.26 21.22 18.61
CA PHE A 8 25.18 20.24 18.53
C PHE A 8 24.19 20.55 19.66
N ALA A 9 23.06 21.15 19.32
CA ALA A 9 21.96 21.30 20.26
C ALA A 9 21.27 19.94 20.42
N LEU A 10 21.25 19.46 21.66
CA LEU A 10 20.45 18.38 22.19
C LEU A 10 19.01 18.42 21.65
N MET A 11 18.61 17.39 20.90
CA MET A 11 17.20 17.14 20.63
C MET A 11 16.52 16.71 21.92
N SER A 12 15.64 17.56 22.42
CA SER A 12 14.66 17.24 23.45
C SER A 12 13.80 16.07 22.97
N GLU A 13 13.68 15.07 23.82
CA GLU A 13 12.77 13.94 23.72
C GLU A 13 11.37 14.36 23.25
N GLN A 14 11.03 14.10 21.99
CA GLN A 14 9.63 13.90 21.60
C GLN A 14 9.29 12.43 21.82
N LYS A 15 8.95 12.12 23.08
CA LYS A 15 8.29 10.86 23.47
C LYS A 15 7.05 10.69 22.61
N GLY A 16 7.11 9.66 21.77
CA GLY A 16 6.17 9.42 20.69
C GLY A 16 4.71 9.35 21.13
N LEU A 17 3.88 9.99 20.31
CA LEU A 17 2.42 9.84 20.27
C LEU A 17 1.96 8.38 20.09
N GLY A 18 2.85 7.44 19.77
CA GLY A 18 2.53 6.02 19.58
C GLY A 18 2.24 5.24 20.87
N SER A 19 2.66 5.71 22.05
CA SER A 19 2.47 4.94 23.30
C SER A 19 1.13 5.15 24.00
N LYS A 20 0.32 6.13 23.56
CA LYS A 20 -1.02 6.42 24.13
C LYS A 20 -2.17 5.74 23.37
N PHE A 21 -1.93 5.20 22.18
CA PHE A 21 -2.95 4.46 21.41
C PHE A 21 -2.89 2.94 21.60
N LEU A 22 -1.77 2.41 22.09
CA LEU A 22 -1.64 0.99 22.45
C LEU A 22 -2.36 0.61 23.77
N GLY A 23 -2.80 1.60 24.55
CA GLY A 23 -3.54 1.37 25.80
C GLY A 23 -5.08 1.37 25.65
N LEU A 24 -5.62 1.57 24.44
CA LEU A 24 -7.06 1.70 24.20
C LEU A 24 -7.69 0.52 23.43
N PHE A 25 -6.91 -0.49 23.04
CA PHE A 25 -7.41 -1.64 22.26
C PHE A 25 -6.91 -3.01 22.73
N VAL A 26 -6.39 -3.10 23.96
CA VAL A 26 -6.14 -4.38 24.64
C VAL A 26 -6.90 -4.36 25.95
N GLU A 27 -8.21 -4.58 25.87
CA GLU A 27 -8.96 -5.10 27.00
C GLU A 27 -8.61 -6.58 27.12
N LYS A 28 -7.64 -6.79 28.01
CA LYS A 28 -7.18 -8.05 28.52
C LYS A 28 -8.36 -8.77 29.20
N ALA A 29 -8.82 -9.85 28.57
CA ALA A 29 -9.55 -10.90 29.25
C ALA A 29 -8.62 -11.56 30.28
N GLU A 30 -8.95 -11.47 31.56
CA GLU A 30 -8.54 -12.44 32.58
C GLU A 30 -9.61 -12.51 33.68
N GLY A 31 -10.18 -13.69 33.86
CA GLY A 31 -10.68 -14.14 35.16
C GLY A 31 -12.15 -14.56 35.22
N ALA A 32 -12.45 -15.83 34.92
CA ALA A 32 -13.47 -16.61 35.64
C ALA A 32 -13.28 -18.10 35.35
N GLU A 33 -12.77 -18.84 36.34
CA GLU A 33 -12.90 -20.29 36.40
C GLU A 33 -14.39 -20.65 36.58
N GLY A 34 -14.88 -21.59 35.78
CA GLY A 34 -16.26 -22.06 35.80
C GLY A 34 -16.38 -23.35 35.00
N GLU A 35 -16.29 -24.46 35.72
CA GLU A 35 -16.56 -25.82 35.28
C GLU A 35 -17.97 -25.92 34.66
N GLY A 36 -18.07 -26.41 33.43
CA GLY A 36 -19.34 -26.54 32.71
C GLY A 36 -19.18 -27.27 31.38
N ASP A 37 -19.53 -28.56 31.40
CA ASP A 37 -19.73 -29.45 30.25
C ASP A 37 -20.56 -28.79 29.14
N ALA A 38 -19.96 -28.54 27.98
CA ALA A 38 -20.66 -28.33 26.70
C ALA A 38 -19.66 -28.42 25.55
N THR A 39 -19.77 -29.51 24.78
CA THR A 39 -19.20 -29.76 23.44
C THR A 39 -18.93 -28.48 22.63
N GLU A 40 -17.70 -27.95 22.68
CA GLU A 40 -17.24 -26.86 21.82
C GLU A 40 -16.99 -27.42 20.41
N LYS A 41 -17.96 -27.21 19.51
CA LYS A 41 -17.75 -27.34 18.07
C LYS A 41 -16.67 -26.34 17.66
N SER A 42 -15.62 -26.82 16.99
CA SER A 42 -14.55 -25.98 16.48
C SER A 42 -15.10 -24.94 15.50
N PRO A 43 -14.50 -23.74 15.35
CA PRO A 43 -14.87 -22.80 14.28
C PRO A 43 -14.87 -23.45 12.88
N ALA A 44 -14.10 -24.54 12.68
CA ALA A 44 -14.15 -25.35 11.48
C ALA A 44 -15.50 -26.10 11.27
N ASP A 45 -16.11 -26.59 12.35
CA ASP A 45 -17.40 -27.29 12.31
C ASP A 45 -18.56 -26.34 12.04
N LEU A 46 -18.49 -25.10 12.55
CA LEU A 46 -19.48 -24.06 12.26
C LEU A 46 -19.44 -23.63 10.78
N VAL A 47 -18.25 -23.57 10.18
CA VAL A 47 -18.09 -23.28 8.73
C VAL A 47 -18.60 -24.44 7.88
N ALA A 48 -18.37 -25.69 8.30
CA ALA A 48 -18.91 -26.87 7.63
C ALA A 48 -20.44 -26.96 7.73
N GLU A 49 -21.03 -26.58 8.87
CA GLU A 49 -22.48 -26.59 9.09
C GLU A 49 -23.18 -25.45 8.30
N LEU A 50 -22.53 -24.29 8.14
CA LEU A 50 -23.03 -23.19 7.29
C LEU A 50 -22.92 -23.52 5.78
N ALA A 51 -21.89 -24.25 5.38
CA ALA A 51 -21.75 -24.78 4.02
C ALA A 51 -22.82 -25.87 3.73
N ALA A 52 -23.17 -26.67 4.73
CA ALA A 52 -24.24 -27.67 4.61
C ALA A 52 -25.64 -27.04 4.57
N GLN A 53 -25.89 -25.96 5.32
CA GLN A 53 -27.18 -25.24 5.30
C GLN A 53 -27.40 -24.40 4.03
N SER A 54 -26.35 -24.10 3.26
CA SER A 54 -26.44 -23.37 1.98
C SER A 54 -26.54 -24.27 0.75
N GLY A 55 -26.45 -25.60 0.92
CA GLY A 55 -26.46 -26.58 -0.16
C GLY A 55 -27.78 -27.35 -0.30
N GLY A 56 -28.88 -26.66 -0.64
CA GLY A 56 -30.19 -27.33 -0.70
C GLY A 56 -31.29 -26.61 -1.48
N ALA A 57 -30.98 -25.83 -2.52
CA ALA A 57 -31.99 -25.27 -3.41
C ALA A 57 -31.97 -25.98 -4.77
N LYS A 58 -33.02 -26.79 -4.99
CA LYS A 58 -33.39 -27.48 -6.24
C LYS A 58 -33.35 -26.51 -7.45
N PRO A 59 -32.91 -26.93 -8.65
CA PRO A 59 -32.76 -26.04 -9.79
C PRO A 59 -34.14 -25.71 -10.40
N GLY A 60 -34.73 -24.63 -9.91
CA GLY A 60 -35.88 -23.96 -10.50
C GLY A 60 -35.42 -22.86 -11.43
N ALA A 61 -35.82 -22.98 -12.70
CA ALA A 61 -35.58 -22.09 -13.83
C ALA A 61 -35.35 -20.60 -13.45
N ARG A 62 -34.09 -20.16 -13.57
CA ARG A 62 -33.74 -18.75 -13.71
C ARG A 62 -33.94 -18.37 -15.19
N PRO A 63 -34.62 -17.26 -15.52
CA PRO A 63 -34.64 -16.75 -16.88
C PRO A 63 -33.20 -16.56 -17.37
N ALA A 64 -32.92 -17.04 -18.57
CA ALA A 64 -31.59 -17.01 -19.18
C ALA A 64 -31.01 -15.59 -19.13
N ALA A 65 -29.83 -15.47 -18.53
CA ALA A 65 -28.98 -14.30 -18.72
C ALA A 65 -28.73 -14.13 -20.23
N PRO A 66 -28.84 -12.93 -20.80
CA PRO A 66 -28.45 -12.68 -22.18
C PRO A 66 -27.00 -13.12 -22.37
N ALA A 67 -26.77 -13.90 -23.43
CA ALA A 67 -25.49 -14.47 -23.76
C ALA A 67 -24.38 -13.42 -23.74
N GLU A 68 -23.36 -13.66 -22.92
CA GLU A 68 -22.10 -12.93 -22.99
C GLU A 68 -21.53 -13.11 -24.39
N GLY A 69 -21.56 -12.04 -25.19
CA GLY A 69 -20.74 -11.96 -26.38
C GLY A 69 -19.25 -12.15 -26.02
N PRO A 70 -18.40 -12.54 -27.01
CA PRO A 70 -16.99 -12.81 -26.77
C PRO A 70 -16.33 -11.65 -26.03
N PRO A 71 -15.49 -11.90 -25.01
CA PRO A 71 -14.91 -10.83 -24.23
C PRO A 71 -14.03 -9.96 -25.13
N PRO A 72 -14.31 -8.65 -25.26
CA PRO A 72 -13.33 -7.75 -25.82
C PRO A 72 -12.06 -7.85 -24.96
N ASN A 73 -10.90 -7.93 -25.60
CA ASN A 73 -9.61 -7.93 -24.92
C ASN A 73 -9.35 -6.51 -24.35
N LEU A 74 -9.94 -6.22 -23.19
CA LEU A 74 -9.81 -4.94 -22.49
C LEU A 74 -8.37 -4.82 -21.95
N LYS A 75 -7.48 -4.18 -22.71
CA LYS A 75 -6.08 -3.93 -22.31
C LYS A 75 -5.98 -2.58 -21.62
N LEU A 76 -6.33 -2.55 -20.34
CA LEU A 76 -6.22 -1.36 -19.50
C LEU A 76 -4.81 -1.28 -18.89
N GLU A 77 -4.12 -0.15 -19.10
CA GLU A 77 -2.88 0.14 -18.39
C GLU A 77 -3.18 0.66 -16.98
N PRO A 78 -2.40 0.26 -15.96
CA PRO A 78 -2.49 0.86 -14.63
C PRO A 78 -2.21 2.36 -14.70
N LEU A 79 -2.88 3.18 -13.89
CA LEU A 79 -2.45 4.57 -13.77
C LEU A 79 -1.07 4.60 -13.12
N ALA A 80 -0.08 5.01 -13.90
CA ALA A 80 1.21 5.45 -13.37
C ALA A 80 0.94 6.71 -12.53
N GLN A 81 0.80 6.54 -11.21
CA GLN A 81 0.48 7.59 -10.25
C GLN A 81 -0.64 8.51 -10.75
N ALA A 82 -1.89 8.08 -10.61
CA ALA A 82 -2.99 9.04 -10.58
C ALA A 82 -2.68 10.06 -9.49
N ALA A 83 -2.24 11.26 -9.86
CA ALA A 83 -2.15 12.36 -8.93
C ALA A 83 -3.54 12.49 -8.31
N ALA A 84 -3.64 12.28 -7.00
CA ALA A 84 -4.91 12.24 -6.27
C ALA A 84 -5.79 13.50 -6.49
N ASP A 85 -5.19 14.57 -7.03
CA ASP A 85 -5.81 15.85 -7.35
C ASP A 85 -6.38 15.98 -8.76
N LYS A 86 -6.24 14.98 -9.65
CA LYS A 86 -6.84 15.04 -11.00
C LYS A 86 -8.10 14.18 -11.09
N PRO A 87 -9.21 14.74 -11.61
CA PRO A 87 -10.38 13.93 -11.95
C PRO A 87 -10.00 12.82 -12.92
N VAL A 88 -10.50 11.61 -12.66
CA VAL A 88 -10.31 10.47 -13.57
C VAL A 88 -11.11 10.72 -14.85
N ASP A 89 -10.43 10.67 -15.99
CA ASP A 89 -11.06 10.73 -17.31
C ASP A 89 -11.60 9.35 -17.69
N PHE A 90 -12.88 9.11 -17.39
CA PHE A 90 -13.53 7.83 -17.69
C PHE A 90 -13.68 7.58 -19.20
N ASP A 91 -13.79 8.61 -20.03
CA ASP A 91 -13.83 8.46 -21.49
C ASP A 91 -12.48 7.96 -22.02
N ALA A 92 -11.37 8.39 -21.42
CA ALA A 92 -10.05 7.81 -21.70
C ALA A 92 -9.94 6.36 -21.19
N VAL A 93 -10.47 6.05 -20.00
CA VAL A 93 -10.49 4.67 -19.47
C VAL A 93 -11.25 3.74 -20.43
N PHE A 94 -12.43 4.12 -20.89
CA PHE A 94 -13.20 3.27 -21.82
C PHE A 94 -12.52 3.11 -23.18
N ARG A 95 -11.93 4.18 -23.72
CA ARG A 95 -11.15 4.10 -24.97
C ARG A 95 -9.92 3.19 -24.82
N SER A 96 -9.23 3.27 -23.69
CA SER A 96 -8.10 2.37 -23.38
C SER A 96 -8.54 0.92 -23.23
N ALA A 97 -9.78 0.69 -22.78
CA ALA A 97 -10.40 -0.62 -22.75
C ALA A 97 -10.77 -1.13 -24.16
N GLY A 98 -10.64 -0.32 -25.22
CA GLY A 98 -10.94 -0.70 -26.59
C GLY A 98 -12.40 -0.43 -27.01
N MET A 99 -13.13 0.37 -26.24
CA MET A 99 -14.48 0.81 -26.62
C MET A 99 -14.42 1.91 -27.68
N ASP A 100 -15.30 1.82 -28.68
CA ASP A 100 -15.39 2.83 -29.72
C ASP A 100 -16.24 4.04 -29.28
N GLY A 101 -16.05 5.19 -29.95
CA GLY A 101 -16.79 6.41 -29.61
C GLY A 101 -18.32 6.26 -29.78
N ALA A 102 -18.77 5.41 -30.70
CA ALA A 102 -20.19 5.19 -30.93
C ALA A 102 -20.83 4.37 -29.81
N GLU A 103 -20.11 3.44 -29.19
CA GLU A 103 -20.51 2.73 -27.98
C GLU A 103 -20.63 3.70 -26.79
N LEU A 104 -19.70 4.62 -26.64
CA LEU A 104 -19.75 5.65 -25.58
C LEU A 104 -20.94 6.60 -25.78
N ASP A 105 -21.13 7.09 -27.01
CA ASP A 105 -22.24 8.00 -27.33
C ASP A 105 -23.61 7.34 -27.13
N ARG A 106 -23.74 6.05 -27.47
CA ARG A 106 -24.96 5.27 -27.25
C ARG A 106 -25.38 5.24 -25.77
N VAL A 107 -24.43 4.94 -24.89
CA VAL A 107 -24.71 4.90 -23.45
C VAL A 107 -24.96 6.30 -22.90
N LYS A 108 -24.17 7.29 -23.33
CA LYS A 108 -24.34 8.69 -22.92
C LYS A 108 -25.72 9.24 -23.29
N LYS A 109 -26.22 8.94 -24.48
CA LYS A 109 -27.57 9.35 -24.92
C LYS A 109 -28.67 8.65 -24.13
N ALA A 110 -28.49 7.36 -23.81
CA ALA A 110 -29.42 6.65 -22.94
C ALA A 110 -29.45 7.23 -21.52
N GLU A 111 -28.30 7.63 -20.97
CA GLU A 111 -28.23 8.31 -19.67
C GLU A 111 -28.86 9.71 -19.68
N GLU A 112 -28.60 10.52 -20.71
CA GLU A 112 -29.21 11.85 -20.87
C GLU A 112 -30.74 11.74 -20.90
N LEU A 113 -31.26 10.75 -21.62
CA LEU A 113 -32.70 10.51 -21.69
C LEU A 113 -33.26 10.03 -20.34
N LEU A 114 -32.56 9.14 -19.65
CA LEU A 114 -32.95 8.69 -18.31
C LEU A 114 -32.98 9.85 -17.29
N LYS A 115 -32.01 10.77 -17.34
CA LYS A 115 -31.94 11.97 -16.49
C LYS A 115 -33.04 12.98 -16.81
N SER A 116 -33.49 13.03 -18.07
CA SER A 116 -34.56 13.93 -18.49
C SER A 116 -35.96 13.51 -18.00
N LEU A 117 -36.11 12.26 -17.54
CA LEU A 117 -37.38 11.72 -17.08
C LEU A 117 -37.61 12.02 -15.59
N PRO A 118 -38.82 12.45 -15.20
CA PRO A 118 -39.12 12.74 -13.80
C PRO A 118 -39.04 11.48 -12.93
N GLU A 119 -38.44 11.61 -11.74
CA GLU A 119 -38.22 10.50 -10.83
C GLU A 119 -39.52 9.82 -10.37
N SER A 120 -40.63 10.56 -10.33
CA SER A 120 -41.95 10.09 -9.92
C SER A 120 -42.64 9.14 -10.90
N THR A 121 -42.12 8.96 -12.12
CA THR A 121 -42.73 8.06 -13.12
C THR A 121 -42.47 6.59 -12.77
N PRO A 122 -43.48 5.71 -12.85
CA PRO A 122 -43.29 4.26 -12.66
C PRO A 122 -42.20 3.71 -13.59
N HIS A 123 -41.39 2.78 -13.08
CA HIS A 123 -40.24 2.23 -13.80
C HIS A 123 -40.61 1.64 -15.17
N GLU A 124 -41.75 0.96 -15.25
CA GLU A 124 -42.22 0.35 -16.50
C GLU A 124 -42.53 1.39 -17.57
N THR A 125 -43.16 2.51 -17.18
CA THR A 125 -43.45 3.62 -18.07
C THR A 125 -42.17 4.34 -18.49
N LYS A 126 -41.20 4.53 -17.59
CA LYS A 126 -39.88 5.08 -17.95
C LYS A 126 -39.19 4.20 -18.99
N LYS A 127 -39.18 2.89 -18.79
CA LYS A 127 -38.59 1.93 -19.72
C LYS A 127 -39.24 2.04 -21.10
N GLN A 128 -40.57 2.03 -21.19
CA GLN A 128 -41.29 2.16 -22.46
C GLN A 128 -40.98 3.47 -23.19
N ILE A 129 -40.91 4.59 -22.47
CA ILE A 129 -40.56 5.90 -23.05
C ILE A 129 -39.12 5.88 -23.58
N VAL A 130 -38.18 5.34 -22.80
CA VAL A 130 -36.76 5.25 -23.18
C VAL A 130 -36.58 4.33 -24.38
N GLU A 131 -37.20 3.16 -24.37
CA GLU A 131 -37.12 2.20 -25.48
C GLU A 131 -37.73 2.76 -26.77
N ALA A 132 -38.91 3.38 -26.69
CA ALA A 132 -39.55 4.00 -27.85
C ALA A 132 -38.71 5.16 -28.40
N SER A 133 -38.15 5.99 -27.53
CA SER A 133 -37.32 7.13 -27.92
C SER A 133 -36.00 6.67 -28.56
N LEU A 134 -35.27 5.76 -27.91
CA LEU A 134 -34.01 5.22 -28.44
C LEU A 134 -34.22 4.53 -29.79
N LYS A 135 -35.32 3.78 -29.93
CA LYS A 135 -35.70 3.16 -31.21
C LYS A 135 -36.04 4.18 -32.28
N ALA A 136 -36.71 5.28 -31.92
CA ALA A 136 -37.01 6.38 -32.85
C ALA A 136 -35.75 7.11 -33.33
N PHE A 137 -34.71 7.20 -32.49
CA PHE A 137 -33.40 7.73 -32.86
C PHE A 137 -32.49 6.73 -33.59
N GLY A 138 -32.99 5.52 -33.89
CA GLY A 138 -32.25 4.51 -34.63
C GLY A 138 -31.21 3.76 -33.79
N PHE A 139 -31.29 3.81 -32.47
CA PHE A 139 -30.42 3.03 -31.60
C PHE A 139 -31.01 1.63 -31.33
N GLU A 140 -30.18 0.61 -31.50
CA GLU A 140 -30.51 -0.76 -31.13
C GLU A 140 -30.32 -0.95 -29.62
N ILE A 141 -31.40 -1.29 -28.91
CA ILE A 141 -31.38 -1.48 -27.46
C ILE A 141 -30.35 -2.54 -27.05
N GLU A 142 -30.23 -3.63 -27.81
CA GLU A 142 -29.24 -4.69 -27.56
C GLU A 142 -27.80 -4.15 -27.61
N LYS A 143 -27.48 -3.26 -28.55
CA LYS A 143 -26.16 -2.62 -28.65
C LYS A 143 -25.88 -1.68 -27.49
N ILE A 144 -26.90 -0.98 -26.97
CA ILE A 144 -26.77 -0.14 -25.78
C ILE A 144 -26.50 -0.99 -24.54
N VAL A 145 -27.25 -2.09 -24.36
CA VAL A 145 -27.05 -3.02 -23.23
C VAL A 145 -25.65 -3.64 -23.28
N GLN A 146 -25.19 -4.03 -24.47
CA GLN A 146 -23.83 -4.54 -24.65
C GLN A 146 -22.77 -3.48 -24.34
N ALA A 147 -22.93 -2.25 -24.85
CA ALA A 147 -22.01 -1.15 -24.57
C ALA A 147 -21.98 -0.81 -23.07
N ALA A 148 -23.12 -0.74 -22.40
CA ALA A 148 -23.20 -0.48 -20.95
C ALA A 148 -22.55 -1.61 -20.13
N SER A 149 -22.75 -2.86 -20.55
CA SER A 149 -22.08 -4.02 -19.93
C SER A 149 -20.57 -3.98 -20.11
N ASN A 150 -20.10 -3.59 -21.31
CA ASN A 150 -18.68 -3.39 -21.59
C ASN A 150 -18.08 -2.25 -20.75
N GLN A 151 -18.77 -1.12 -20.61
CA GLN A 151 -18.35 -0.02 -19.74
C GLN A 151 -18.21 -0.48 -18.28
N LYS A 152 -19.22 -1.17 -17.74
CA LYS A 152 -19.15 -1.71 -16.37
C LYS A 152 -17.93 -2.62 -16.19
N ARG A 153 -17.72 -3.54 -17.14
CA ARG A 153 -16.60 -4.50 -17.11
C ARG A 153 -15.25 -3.80 -17.21
N ALA A 154 -15.16 -2.74 -18.00
CA ALA A 154 -13.97 -1.90 -18.10
C ALA A 154 -13.67 -1.19 -16.76
N LEU A 155 -14.68 -0.63 -16.07
CA LEU A 155 -14.49 -0.02 -14.76
C LEU A 155 -14.04 -1.04 -13.71
N ASP A 156 -14.69 -2.19 -13.64
CA ASP A 156 -14.34 -3.26 -12.69
C ASP A 156 -12.89 -3.74 -12.92
N THR A 157 -12.51 -3.90 -14.19
CA THR A 157 -11.15 -4.30 -14.57
C THR A 157 -10.15 -3.20 -14.24
N TYR A 158 -10.49 -1.94 -14.52
CA TYR A 158 -9.64 -0.80 -14.22
C TYR A 158 -9.35 -0.69 -12.72
N VAL A 159 -10.36 -0.83 -11.86
CA VAL A 159 -10.16 -0.84 -10.40
C VAL A 159 -9.23 -1.97 -10.01
N LYS A 160 -9.50 -3.20 -10.47
CA LYS A 160 -8.71 -4.38 -10.14
C LYS A 160 -7.24 -4.27 -10.57
N VAL A 161 -6.99 -3.72 -11.77
CA VAL A 161 -5.63 -3.50 -12.29
C VAL A 161 -4.89 -2.49 -11.43
N ASN A 162 -5.55 -1.39 -11.05
CA ASN A 162 -4.94 -0.35 -10.21
C ASN A 162 -4.71 -0.83 -8.77
N GLU A 163 -5.62 -1.61 -8.19
CA GLU A 163 -5.43 -2.26 -6.89
C GLU A 163 -4.21 -3.19 -6.91
N SER A 164 -4.10 -4.05 -7.93
CA SER A 164 -2.98 -4.98 -8.07
C SER A 164 -1.65 -4.23 -8.28
N ALA A 165 -1.64 -3.20 -9.12
CA ALA A 165 -0.45 -2.38 -9.36
C ALA A 165 -0.02 -1.63 -8.08
N THR A 166 -0.98 -1.10 -7.32
CA THR A 166 -0.72 -0.41 -6.05
C THR A 166 -0.19 -1.37 -5.01
N ALA A 167 -0.81 -2.55 -4.85
CA ALA A 167 -0.34 -3.57 -3.92
C ALA A 167 1.10 -3.99 -4.22
N LYS A 168 1.42 -4.20 -5.50
CA LYS A 168 2.79 -4.51 -5.93
C LYS A 168 3.76 -3.36 -5.61
N ALA A 169 3.39 -2.12 -5.92
CA ALA A 169 4.23 -0.96 -5.63
C ALA A 169 4.50 -0.79 -4.13
N VAL A 170 3.49 -1.05 -3.28
CA VAL A 170 3.64 -1.04 -1.82
C VAL A 170 4.60 -2.13 -1.37
N THR A 171 4.42 -3.37 -1.82
CA THR A 171 5.33 -4.49 -1.47
C THR A 171 6.77 -4.22 -1.93
N ASP A 172 6.96 -3.71 -3.15
CA ASP A 172 8.28 -3.36 -3.68
C ASP A 172 8.93 -2.23 -2.86
N ALA A 173 8.16 -1.22 -2.45
CA ALA A 173 8.64 -0.13 -1.60
C ALA A 173 9.02 -0.60 -0.19
N GLU A 174 8.20 -1.46 0.44
CA GLU A 174 8.50 -2.06 1.74
C GLU A 174 9.79 -2.90 1.71
N ALA A 175 9.98 -3.69 0.64
CA ALA A 175 11.21 -4.46 0.45
C ALA A 175 12.44 -3.54 0.33
N GLN A 176 12.33 -2.42 -0.39
CA GLN A 176 13.40 -1.43 -0.50
C GLN A 176 13.70 -0.74 0.84
N ILE A 177 12.67 -0.38 1.60
CA ILE A 177 12.82 0.19 2.95
C ILE A 177 13.63 -0.76 3.83
N LYS A 178 13.22 -2.03 3.88
CA LYS A 178 13.91 -3.05 4.67
C LYS A 178 15.39 -3.21 4.26
N ALA A 179 15.67 -3.27 2.96
CA ALA A 179 17.04 -3.36 2.46
C ALA A 179 17.90 -2.14 2.83
N LEU A 180 17.32 -0.94 2.86
CA LEU A 180 18.00 0.26 3.29
C LEU A 180 18.24 0.28 4.80
N GLU A 181 17.29 -0.20 5.60
CA GLU A 181 17.44 -0.33 7.05
C GLU A 181 18.57 -1.29 7.43
N GLU A 182 18.66 -2.44 6.75
CA GLU A 182 19.77 -3.40 6.92
C GLU A 182 21.13 -2.76 6.58
N LYS A 183 21.21 -1.98 5.50
CA LYS A 183 22.43 -1.22 5.14
C LYS A 183 22.78 -0.19 6.21
N ILE A 184 21.80 0.55 6.74
CA ILE A 184 22.01 1.51 7.82
C ILE A 184 22.54 0.81 9.07
N ALA A 185 21.97 -0.35 9.44
CA ALA A 185 22.43 -1.14 10.57
C ALA A 185 23.88 -1.61 10.37
N GLY A 186 24.22 -2.10 9.17
CA GLY A 186 25.58 -2.51 8.82
C GLY A 186 26.59 -1.36 8.93
N LEU A 187 26.28 -0.19 8.34
CA LEU A 187 27.14 0.99 8.41
C LEU A 187 27.33 1.48 9.86
N LYS A 188 26.29 1.44 10.69
CA LYS A 188 26.40 1.75 12.13
C LYS A 188 27.34 0.77 12.84
N GLY A 189 27.25 -0.52 12.52
CA GLY A 189 28.17 -1.55 13.03
C GLY A 189 29.63 -1.27 12.63
N ASP A 190 29.87 -0.90 11.38
CA ASP A 190 31.21 -0.54 10.89
C ASP A 190 31.77 0.71 11.59
N ILE A 191 30.94 1.72 11.82
CA ILE A 191 31.32 2.92 12.58
C ILE A 191 31.78 2.53 13.98
N LEU A 192 31.01 1.69 14.69
CA LEU A 192 31.37 1.23 16.02
C LEU A 192 32.70 0.47 16.02
N LYS A 193 32.86 -0.48 15.08
CA LYS A 193 34.08 -1.28 14.95
C LYS A 193 35.31 -0.43 14.66
N ARG A 194 35.21 0.55 13.75
CA ARG A 194 36.31 1.48 13.45
C ARG A 194 36.65 2.38 14.63
N THR A 195 35.63 2.87 15.35
CA THR A 195 35.82 3.72 16.53
C THR A 195 36.53 2.97 17.66
N GLN A 196 36.11 1.73 17.93
CA GLN A 196 36.77 0.85 18.91
C GLN A 196 38.21 0.52 18.48
N GLY A 197 38.43 0.19 17.21
CA GLY A 197 39.76 -0.07 16.66
C GLY A 197 40.71 1.12 16.78
N LEU A 198 40.22 2.34 16.51
CA LEU A 198 41.00 3.57 16.68
C LEU A 198 41.38 3.78 18.16
N GLY A 199 40.47 3.51 19.09
CA GLY A 199 40.74 3.56 20.52
C GLY A 199 41.84 2.59 20.94
N ALA A 200 41.75 1.32 20.50
CA ALA A 200 42.75 0.30 20.78
C ALA A 200 44.13 0.66 20.19
N LEU A 201 44.17 1.12 18.93
CA LEU A 201 45.40 1.57 18.27
C LEU A 201 46.04 2.74 19.03
N GLY A 202 45.23 3.70 19.49
CA GLY A 202 45.69 4.83 20.30
C GLY A 202 46.37 4.38 21.59
N GLN A 203 45.79 3.40 22.29
CA GLN A 203 46.39 2.82 23.50
C GLN A 203 47.70 2.08 23.21
N SER A 204 47.74 1.25 22.16
CA SER A 204 48.95 0.55 21.74
C SER A 204 50.06 1.53 21.34
N ALA A 205 49.72 2.59 20.60
CA ALA A 205 50.65 3.63 20.21
C ALA A 205 51.18 4.41 21.42
N ALA A 206 50.31 4.75 22.39
CA ALA A 206 50.72 5.41 23.63
C ALA A 206 51.67 4.53 24.46
N ALA A 207 51.36 3.24 24.61
CA ALA A 207 52.23 2.28 25.29
C ALA A 207 53.60 2.18 24.61
N ARG A 208 53.63 2.09 23.27
CA ARG A 208 54.88 2.05 22.51
C ARG A 208 55.68 3.35 22.64
N LYS A 209 55.02 4.50 22.58
CA LYS A 209 55.66 5.81 22.82
C LYS A 209 56.31 5.85 24.20
N ALA A 210 55.63 5.39 25.24
CA ALA A 210 56.19 5.34 26.60
C ALA A 210 57.43 4.41 26.69
N GLN A 211 57.42 3.27 26.00
CA GLN A 211 58.60 2.40 25.92
C GLN A 211 59.78 3.09 25.23
N VAL A 212 59.54 3.76 24.11
CA VAL A 212 60.57 4.51 23.39
C VAL A 212 61.10 5.67 24.23
N GLN A 213 60.22 6.38 24.96
CA GLN A 213 60.62 7.47 25.85
C GLN A 213 61.59 6.98 26.93
N LYS A 214 61.34 5.81 27.54
CA LYS A 214 62.28 5.23 28.52
C LYS A 214 63.68 4.99 27.93
N VAL A 215 63.75 4.56 26.67
CA VAL A 215 65.03 4.39 25.97
C VAL A 215 65.71 5.73 25.75
N LEU A 216 64.95 6.75 25.31
CA LEU A 216 65.48 8.11 25.16
C LEU A 216 65.99 8.68 26.48
N ASP A 217 65.23 8.52 27.58
CA ASP A 217 65.61 9.01 28.90
C ASP A 217 66.86 8.30 29.44
N PHE A 218 67.04 7.01 29.14
CA PHE A 218 68.24 6.26 29.51
C PHE A 218 69.51 6.80 28.81
N PHE A 219 69.39 7.21 27.55
CA PHE A 219 70.52 7.76 26.77
C PHE A 219 70.64 9.29 26.88
N ALA A 220 69.67 9.97 27.46
CA ALA A 220 69.73 11.41 27.70
C ALA A 220 70.80 11.71 28.77
N ARG A 221 71.91 12.31 28.33
CA ARG A 221 72.96 12.80 29.24
C ARG A 221 72.35 13.89 30.15
N PRO A 222 72.59 13.90 31.47
CA PRO A 222 72.17 15.02 32.30
C PRO A 222 72.76 16.31 31.72
N PRO A 223 72.00 17.41 31.67
CA PRO A 223 72.56 18.69 31.23
C PRO A 223 73.79 18.95 32.07
N ALA A 224 74.94 19.16 31.41
CA ALA A 224 76.19 19.41 32.08
C ALA A 224 75.97 20.55 33.08
N ALA A 225 76.16 20.27 34.36
CA ALA A 225 76.17 21.30 35.39
C ALA A 225 77.20 22.34 34.95
N GLY A 226 76.73 23.48 34.46
CA GLY A 226 77.57 24.61 34.15
C GLY A 226 78.31 25.03 35.43
N PRO A 227 79.55 25.52 35.33
CA PRO A 227 80.31 25.93 36.51
C PRO A 227 79.51 26.99 37.26
N THR A 228 79.18 26.70 38.52
CA THR A 228 78.71 27.70 39.48
C THR A 228 79.80 28.76 39.64
N PRO A 229 79.44 30.06 39.58
CA PRO A 229 80.40 31.16 39.66
C PRO A 229 81.14 31.22 41.01
#